data_AF-A0A1J5D0E7-F1
#
_entry.id   AF-A0A1J5D0E7-F1
#
_cell.length_a   1.000
_cell.length_b   1.000
_cell.length_c   1.000
_cell.angle_alpha   90.00
_cell.angle_beta   90.00
_cell.angle_gamma   90.00
#
_symmetry.space_group_name_H-M   'P 1'
#
loop_
_entity.id
_entity.type
_entity.pdbx_description
1 polymer ?
#
loop_
_entity_poly.entity_id
_entity_poly.type
_entity_poly.pdbx_seq_one_letter_code
_entity_poly.pdbx_strand_id
1 'polypeptide(L)'
;MKYCVVIIDGAAGWSLPQRGGKTCLELAKTPNLDAMAEEATIGLVRTVPPGMEPSSACACMSLLGYDPKVYYRGRSGIEARSMGIPIEEGEVVFRCNLVAVRDGKMWSYSSGHISTEEAKQIIASLNENLGSDEVHFYPGVSYRHICNIKGHKDTLSAACTPPHDIPDKPIAGFLPSGAGSDFLRDLMEKSKSVLEGHPVNIARRSRGDIPATMIWLFWGSGRIPDMPPFKQVYGLDAALTSGVDLLRGLAGMVEMEVLNIPGVTDGLNNDYAAQVKGALEALKEHDLVVIHVEAPDEAAHGGAIDDKMEAI
;
A
#
# COMPACT_ATOMS: atom_id res chain seq x y z
N MET A 1 -8.79 6.31 31.02
CA MET A 1 -9.42 7.10 29.94
C MET A 1 -9.22 6.33 28.65
N LYS A 2 -10.18 6.35 27.73
CA LYS A 2 -10.10 5.64 26.45
C LYS A 2 -10.02 6.66 25.31
N TYR A 3 -9.27 6.33 24.26
CA TYR A 3 -9.00 7.23 23.13
C TYR A 3 -9.45 6.60 21.82
N CYS A 4 -10.10 7.38 20.96
CA CYS A 4 -10.45 6.98 19.61
C CYS A 4 -9.82 7.98 18.63
N VAL A 5 -9.01 7.47 17.70
CA VAL A 5 -8.42 8.26 16.61
C VAL A 5 -9.08 7.83 15.32
N VAL A 6 -9.82 8.72 14.68
CA VAL A 6 -10.45 8.46 13.38
C VAL A 6 -9.64 9.15 12.29
N ILE A 7 -9.11 8.38 11.36
CA ILE A 7 -8.42 8.85 10.17
C ILE A 7 -9.35 8.63 8.99
N ILE A 8 -9.86 9.72 8.43
CA ILE A 8 -10.64 9.71 7.19
C ILE A 8 -9.65 10.03 6.05
N ASP A 9 -8.98 9.00 5.53
CA ASP A 9 -7.91 9.19 4.54
C ASP A 9 -8.48 9.83 3.27
N GLY A 10 -7.71 10.73 2.68
CA GLY A 10 -8.12 11.49 1.51
C GLY A 10 -9.31 12.44 1.72
N ALA A 11 -9.90 12.60 2.92
CA ALA A 11 -11.08 13.46 3.12
C ALA A 11 -10.85 14.93 2.71
N ALA A 12 -9.67 15.44 3.01
CA ALA A 12 -9.26 16.77 2.59
C ALA A 12 -9.20 16.87 1.05
N GLY A 13 -9.37 18.07 0.53
CA GLY A 13 -9.33 18.28 -0.91
C GLY A 13 -9.28 19.74 -1.29
N TRP A 14 -9.10 19.97 -2.58
CA TRP A 14 -9.16 21.31 -3.16
C TRP A 14 -10.60 21.75 -3.33
N SER A 15 -10.81 23.07 -3.37
CA SER A 15 -12.08 23.64 -3.79
C SER A 15 -12.40 23.22 -5.22
N LEU A 16 -13.67 22.89 -5.47
CA LEU A 16 -14.17 22.44 -6.76
C LEU A 16 -14.93 23.59 -7.43
N PRO A 17 -14.36 24.26 -8.45
CA PRO A 17 -15.04 25.36 -9.15
C PRO A 17 -16.43 24.96 -9.67
N GLN A 18 -16.55 23.74 -10.19
CA GLN A 18 -17.81 23.18 -10.70
C GLN A 18 -18.85 22.86 -9.62
N ARG A 19 -18.49 22.91 -8.32
CA ARG A 19 -19.40 22.73 -7.17
C ARG A 19 -19.46 23.98 -6.30
N GLY A 20 -19.35 25.17 -6.92
CA GLY A 20 -19.48 26.46 -6.23
C GLY A 20 -18.27 26.82 -5.38
N GLY A 21 -17.09 26.26 -5.68
CA GLY A 21 -15.85 26.56 -4.96
C GLY A 21 -15.71 25.88 -3.61
N LYS A 22 -16.56 24.90 -3.30
CA LYS A 22 -16.49 24.09 -2.07
C LYS A 22 -15.65 22.83 -2.27
N THR A 23 -15.07 22.32 -1.20
CA THR A 23 -14.41 21.01 -1.13
C THR A 23 -15.44 19.87 -1.01
N CYS A 24 -15.03 18.62 -1.23
CA CYS A 24 -15.92 17.46 -0.99
C CYS A 24 -16.39 17.39 0.48
N LEU A 25 -15.51 17.67 1.44
CA LEU A 25 -15.83 17.64 2.87
C LEU A 25 -16.90 18.69 3.24
N GLU A 26 -16.87 19.89 2.64
CA GLU A 26 -17.90 20.92 2.84
C GLU A 26 -19.23 20.65 2.11
N LEU A 27 -19.22 19.73 1.14
CA LEU A 27 -20.40 19.35 0.36
C LEU A 27 -21.07 18.09 0.91
N ALA A 28 -20.31 17.22 1.58
CA ALA A 28 -20.81 16.03 2.24
C ALA A 28 -21.78 16.38 3.38
N LYS A 29 -22.68 15.44 3.70
CA LYS A 29 -23.66 15.63 4.78
C LYS A 29 -23.08 15.07 6.07
N THR A 30 -22.43 15.91 6.86
CA THR A 30 -21.61 15.51 8.00
C THR A 30 -22.14 15.96 9.36
N PRO A 31 -23.45 15.81 9.69
CA PRO A 31 -24.03 16.43 10.89
C PRO A 31 -23.35 15.99 12.21
N ASN A 32 -22.79 14.77 12.25
CA ASN A 32 -22.06 14.30 13.42
C ASN A 32 -20.66 14.93 13.53
N LEU A 33 -19.93 15.11 12.42
CA LEU A 33 -18.65 15.82 12.44
C LEU A 33 -18.87 17.29 12.76
N ASP A 34 -19.92 17.89 12.20
CA ASP A 34 -20.30 19.29 12.44
C ASP A 34 -20.62 19.51 13.93
N ALA A 35 -21.44 18.64 14.53
CA ALA A 35 -21.75 18.69 15.95
C ALA A 35 -20.50 18.49 16.84
N MET A 36 -19.62 17.55 16.49
CA MET A 36 -18.36 17.38 17.22
C MET A 36 -17.45 18.61 17.10
N ALA A 37 -17.43 19.26 15.94
CA ALA A 37 -16.62 20.45 15.69
C ALA A 37 -17.07 21.64 16.56
N GLU A 38 -18.37 21.78 16.84
CA GLU A 38 -18.92 22.83 17.71
C GLU A 38 -18.43 22.73 19.16
N GLU A 39 -18.15 21.52 19.64
CA GLU A 39 -17.70 21.25 21.01
C GLU A 39 -16.18 20.98 21.11
N ALA A 40 -15.48 20.88 19.99
CA ALA A 40 -14.07 20.48 19.92
C ALA A 40 -13.10 21.67 19.86
N THR A 41 -11.82 21.36 20.10
CA THR A 41 -10.71 22.23 19.69
C THR A 41 -10.31 21.87 18.25
N ILE A 42 -10.47 22.82 17.33
CA ILE A 42 -10.17 22.63 15.91
C ILE A 42 -8.80 23.23 15.58
N GLY A 43 -8.05 22.58 14.69
CA GLY A 43 -6.79 23.08 14.17
C GLY A 43 -6.42 22.44 12.84
N LEU A 44 -5.34 22.95 12.25
CA LEU A 44 -4.73 22.38 11.06
C LEU A 44 -3.48 21.60 11.45
N VAL A 45 -3.29 20.43 10.84
CA VAL A 45 -2.11 19.59 11.05
C VAL A 45 -1.40 19.35 9.71
N ARG A 46 -0.06 19.35 9.75
CA ARG A 46 0.77 18.85 8.66
C ARG A 46 1.30 17.48 9.07
N THR A 47 0.78 16.43 8.45
CA THR A 47 1.12 15.04 8.75
C THR A 47 2.34 14.54 7.98
N VAL A 48 2.74 15.20 6.90
CA VAL A 48 3.94 14.85 6.14
C VAL A 48 5.01 15.91 6.36
N PRO A 49 6.19 15.55 6.92
CA PRO A 49 7.26 16.50 7.12
C PRO A 49 7.78 17.11 5.80
N PRO A 50 8.26 18.37 5.83
CA PRO A 50 8.82 19.01 4.64
C PRO A 50 9.96 18.19 4.01
N GLY A 51 9.93 18.07 2.68
CA GLY A 51 10.93 17.34 1.91
C GLY A 51 10.70 15.83 1.83
N MET A 52 9.63 15.31 2.42
CA MET A 52 9.21 13.92 2.26
C MET A 52 8.11 13.77 1.23
N GLU A 53 7.99 12.56 0.68
CA GLU A 53 6.90 12.19 -0.20
C GLU A 53 5.55 12.30 0.53
N PRO A 54 4.53 12.95 -0.07
CA PRO A 54 3.20 13.05 0.51
C PRO A 54 2.44 11.72 0.35
N SER A 55 2.88 10.68 1.06
CA SER A 55 2.27 9.35 1.04
C SER A 55 1.56 9.02 2.36
N SER A 56 0.52 8.18 2.30
CA SER A 56 -0.19 7.68 3.50
C SER A 56 0.77 7.02 4.50
N ALA A 57 1.87 6.43 4.01
CA ALA A 57 2.91 5.86 4.85
C ALA A 57 3.57 6.92 5.75
N CYS A 58 4.00 8.05 5.18
CA CYS A 58 4.61 9.15 5.94
C CYS A 58 3.60 9.86 6.84
N ALA A 59 2.39 10.09 6.31
CA ALA A 59 1.31 10.76 7.04
C ALA A 59 0.87 9.96 8.26
N CYS A 60 0.55 8.67 8.07
CA CYS A 60 0.05 7.82 9.15
C CYS A 60 1.13 7.49 10.17
N MET A 61 2.40 7.34 9.75
CA MET A 61 3.51 7.18 10.71
C MET A 61 3.62 8.40 11.64
N SER A 62 3.47 9.61 11.10
CA SER A 62 3.43 10.84 11.91
C SER A 62 2.21 10.92 12.81
N LEU A 63 1.03 10.48 12.34
CA LEU A 63 -0.20 10.43 13.15
C LEU A 63 -0.11 9.42 14.31
N LEU A 64 0.58 8.30 14.11
CA LEU A 64 0.90 7.33 15.16
C LEU A 64 2.02 7.82 16.09
N GLY A 65 2.62 8.99 15.78
CA GLY A 65 3.59 9.67 16.62
C GLY A 65 5.06 9.28 16.40
N TYR A 66 5.35 8.63 15.26
CA TYR A 66 6.70 8.24 14.87
C TYR A 66 7.23 9.17 13.77
N ASP A 67 8.50 9.59 13.86
CA ASP A 67 9.10 10.47 12.85
C ASP A 67 9.40 9.70 11.56
N PRO A 68 8.71 9.98 10.43
CA PRO A 68 8.98 9.29 9.18
C PRO A 68 10.39 9.58 8.64
N LYS A 69 11.06 10.67 9.00
CA LYS A 69 12.46 10.88 8.60
C LYS A 69 13.38 9.80 9.16
N VAL A 70 13.05 9.29 10.36
CA VAL A 70 13.80 8.22 11.02
C VAL A 70 13.39 6.86 10.47
N TYR A 71 12.08 6.58 10.41
CA TYR A 71 11.58 5.22 10.22
C TYR A 71 11.08 4.90 8.80
N TYR A 72 10.77 5.90 7.97
CA TYR A 72 10.36 5.65 6.59
C TYR A 72 11.58 5.38 5.70
N ARG A 73 11.59 4.22 5.05
CA ARG A 73 12.61 3.82 4.06
C ARG A 73 11.98 3.31 2.76
N GLY A 74 10.79 3.80 2.43
CA GLY A 74 10.00 3.36 1.28
C GLY A 74 8.87 2.39 1.66
N ARG A 75 7.96 2.17 0.71
CA ARG A 75 6.72 1.42 0.92
C ARG A 75 6.94 -0.08 1.01
N SER A 76 7.86 -0.65 0.23
CA SER A 76 8.08 -2.09 0.20
C SER A 76 8.61 -2.65 1.50
N GLY A 77 9.37 -1.87 2.28
CA GLY A 77 9.82 -2.33 3.59
C GLY A 77 8.67 -2.49 4.58
N ILE A 78 7.67 -1.60 4.53
CA ILE A 78 6.47 -1.67 5.39
C ILE A 78 5.64 -2.89 4.99
N GLU A 79 5.45 -3.12 3.69
CA GLU A 79 4.73 -4.28 3.16
C GLU A 79 5.47 -5.60 3.47
N ALA A 80 6.80 -5.63 3.38
CA ALA A 80 7.58 -6.78 3.79
C ALA A 80 7.37 -7.11 5.27
N ARG A 81 7.43 -6.10 6.16
CA ARG A 81 7.14 -6.28 7.59
C ARG A 81 5.72 -6.76 7.85
N SER A 82 4.72 -6.23 7.14
CA SER A 82 3.32 -6.67 7.30
C SER A 82 3.11 -8.13 6.89
N MET A 83 3.95 -8.64 6.00
CA MET A 83 3.99 -10.04 5.58
C MET A 83 4.87 -10.92 6.49
N GLY A 84 5.50 -10.35 7.53
CA GLY A 84 6.45 -11.06 8.39
C GLY A 84 7.79 -11.39 7.72
N ILE A 85 8.14 -10.68 6.64
CA ILE A 85 9.39 -10.86 5.91
C ILE A 85 10.48 -10.02 6.59
N PRO A 86 11.54 -10.63 7.15
CA PRO A 86 12.69 -9.88 7.66
C PRO A 86 13.46 -9.25 6.50
N ILE A 87 14.10 -8.11 6.77
CA ILE A 87 15.03 -7.46 5.84
C ILE A 87 16.36 -7.35 6.58
N GLU A 88 17.30 -8.20 6.21
CA GLU A 88 18.59 -8.27 6.89
C GLU A 88 19.51 -7.12 6.45
N GLU A 89 20.57 -6.90 7.23
CA GLU A 89 21.61 -5.94 6.85
C GLU A 89 22.29 -6.39 5.55
N GLY A 90 22.24 -5.57 4.50
CA GLY A 90 22.72 -6.01 3.17
C GLY A 90 21.60 -6.20 2.15
N GLU A 91 20.37 -6.36 2.62
CA GLU A 91 19.22 -6.67 1.79
C GLU A 91 18.40 -5.43 1.46
N VAL A 92 17.75 -5.51 0.32
CA VAL A 92 16.76 -4.55 -0.15
C VAL A 92 15.54 -5.32 -0.63
N VAL A 93 14.37 -4.72 -0.49
CA VAL A 93 13.11 -5.29 -0.96
C VAL A 93 12.45 -4.34 -1.93
N PHE A 94 11.88 -4.90 -2.99
CA PHE A 94 11.10 -4.17 -3.99
C PHE A 94 9.70 -4.74 -4.04
N ARG A 95 8.73 -3.87 -4.31
CA ARG A 95 7.39 -4.31 -4.69
C ARG A 95 7.51 -4.94 -6.07
N CYS A 96 7.03 -6.16 -6.17
CA CYS A 96 7.08 -6.99 -7.35
C CYS A 96 5.64 -7.22 -7.82
N ASN A 97 5.23 -6.49 -8.86
CA ASN A 97 3.92 -6.72 -9.46
C ASN A 97 4.01 -7.75 -10.60
N LEU A 98 3.04 -8.66 -10.68
CA LEU A 98 2.80 -9.42 -11.91
C LEU A 98 1.99 -8.58 -12.90
N VAL A 99 2.64 -8.14 -13.99
CA VAL A 99 2.05 -7.26 -15.01
C VAL A 99 1.86 -7.97 -16.34
N ALA A 100 0.98 -7.42 -17.18
CA ALA A 100 0.77 -7.82 -18.56
C ALA A 100 1.23 -6.71 -19.51
N VAL A 101 2.16 -7.06 -20.40
CA VAL A 101 2.70 -6.20 -21.44
C VAL A 101 2.32 -6.80 -22.79
N ARG A 102 1.74 -5.98 -23.66
CA ARG A 102 1.36 -6.38 -25.03
C ARG A 102 1.84 -5.31 -26.00
N ASP A 103 2.51 -5.71 -27.08
CA ASP A 103 3.06 -4.81 -28.10
C ASP A 103 3.93 -3.68 -27.50
N GLY A 104 4.72 -4.02 -26.48
CA GLY A 104 5.60 -3.07 -25.78
C GLY A 104 4.88 -2.06 -24.88
N LYS A 105 3.58 -2.22 -24.63
CA LYS A 105 2.78 -1.33 -23.76
C LYS A 105 2.27 -2.05 -22.52
N MET A 106 2.09 -1.31 -21.43
CA MET A 106 1.48 -1.81 -20.19
C MET A 106 -0.02 -2.09 -20.43
N TRP A 107 -0.34 -3.32 -20.83
CA TRP A 107 -1.71 -3.75 -21.08
C TRP A 107 -2.51 -3.90 -19.78
N SER A 108 -1.86 -4.35 -18.70
CA SER A 108 -2.46 -4.38 -17.37
C SER A 108 -1.40 -4.39 -16.27
N TYR A 109 -1.47 -3.45 -15.32
CA TYR A 109 -0.57 -3.42 -14.15
C TYR A 109 -0.86 -4.51 -13.11
N SER A 110 -1.99 -5.22 -13.26
CA SER A 110 -2.49 -6.24 -12.33
C SER A 110 -2.70 -7.61 -12.99
N SER A 111 -2.36 -7.72 -14.28
CA SER A 111 -2.68 -8.89 -15.11
C SER A 111 -4.16 -9.27 -15.06
N GLY A 112 -5.05 -8.27 -15.09
CA GLY A 112 -6.49 -8.46 -14.95
C GLY A 112 -6.89 -8.99 -13.57
N HIS A 113 -6.31 -8.41 -12.51
CA HIS A 113 -6.51 -8.84 -11.12
C HIS A 113 -6.32 -10.35 -10.95
N ILE A 114 -5.15 -10.86 -11.37
CA ILE A 114 -4.79 -12.27 -11.21
C ILE A 114 -5.09 -12.75 -9.78
N SER A 115 -5.70 -13.93 -9.66
CA SER A 115 -6.08 -14.44 -8.34
C SER A 115 -4.84 -14.78 -7.51
N THR A 116 -4.94 -14.68 -6.19
CA THR A 116 -3.83 -15.00 -5.27
C THR A 116 -3.32 -16.43 -5.48
N GLU A 117 -4.21 -17.40 -5.73
CA GLU A 117 -3.83 -18.80 -5.91
C GLU A 117 -3.07 -19.05 -7.22
N GLU A 118 -3.41 -18.34 -8.29
CA GLU A 118 -2.66 -18.37 -9.55
C GLU A 118 -1.31 -17.68 -9.43
N ALA A 119 -1.30 -16.51 -8.77
CA ALA A 119 -0.09 -15.73 -8.57
C ALA A 119 0.94 -16.46 -7.71
N LYS A 120 0.51 -17.16 -6.65
CA LYS A 120 1.39 -18.00 -5.81
C LYS A 120 2.14 -19.06 -6.63
N GLN A 121 1.46 -19.72 -7.58
CA GLN A 121 2.09 -20.71 -8.46
C GLN A 121 3.16 -20.06 -9.34
N ILE A 122 2.85 -18.89 -9.92
CA ILE A 122 3.80 -18.13 -10.72
C ILE A 122 5.03 -17.70 -9.90
N ILE A 123 4.81 -17.20 -8.68
CA ILE A 123 5.90 -16.76 -7.80
C ILE A 123 6.78 -17.94 -7.38
N ALA A 124 6.20 -19.13 -7.17
CA ALA A 124 6.98 -20.34 -6.93
C ALA A 124 7.90 -20.66 -8.11
N SER A 125 7.40 -20.63 -9.35
CA SER A 125 8.25 -20.85 -10.54
C SER A 125 9.29 -19.75 -10.75
N LEU A 126 9.01 -18.50 -10.38
CA LEU A 126 10.02 -17.44 -10.38
C LEU A 126 11.14 -17.72 -9.37
N ASN A 127 10.84 -18.23 -8.17
CA ASN A 127 11.87 -18.68 -7.23
C ASN A 127 12.68 -19.87 -7.76
N GLU A 128 12.04 -20.84 -8.41
CA GLU A 128 12.74 -22.01 -8.98
C GLU A 128 13.70 -21.64 -10.10
N ASN A 129 13.35 -20.65 -10.93
CA ASN A 129 14.11 -20.30 -12.13
C ASN A 129 15.05 -19.10 -11.96
N LEU A 130 14.66 -18.12 -11.15
CA LEU A 130 15.39 -16.87 -10.94
C LEU A 130 15.82 -16.66 -9.49
N GLY A 131 15.29 -17.45 -8.55
CA GLY A 131 15.68 -17.39 -7.15
C GLY A 131 17.09 -17.93 -6.94
N SER A 132 17.77 -17.37 -5.96
CA SER A 132 19.14 -17.71 -5.58
C SER A 132 19.43 -17.25 -4.15
N ASP A 133 20.67 -17.36 -3.69
CA ASP A 133 21.12 -16.72 -2.44
C ASP A 133 21.06 -15.19 -2.49
N GLU A 134 20.95 -14.60 -3.70
CA GLU A 134 20.84 -13.17 -3.93
C GLU A 134 19.41 -12.68 -4.16
N VAL A 135 18.49 -13.53 -4.63
CA VAL A 135 17.14 -13.13 -5.04
C VAL A 135 16.10 -14.08 -4.48
N HIS A 136 15.06 -13.54 -3.84
CA HIS A 136 13.92 -14.32 -3.39
C HIS A 136 12.61 -13.57 -3.59
N PHE A 137 11.58 -14.28 -4.07
CA PHE A 137 10.24 -13.73 -4.28
C PHE A 137 9.26 -14.24 -3.22
N TYR A 138 8.57 -13.34 -2.53
CA TYR A 138 7.55 -13.67 -1.55
C TYR A 138 6.15 -13.41 -2.10
N PRO A 139 5.27 -14.43 -2.14
CA PRO A 139 3.92 -14.25 -2.67
C PRO A 139 3.05 -13.44 -1.69
N GLY A 140 2.67 -12.22 -2.10
CA GLY A 140 1.57 -11.47 -1.47
C GLY A 140 0.19 -11.76 -2.09
N VAL A 141 -0.66 -10.74 -2.12
CA VAL A 141 -2.09 -10.85 -2.52
C VAL A 141 -2.28 -10.44 -3.98
N SER A 142 -3.03 -11.25 -4.73
CA SER A 142 -3.31 -11.01 -6.14
C SER A 142 -2.02 -10.79 -6.93
N TYR A 143 -1.85 -9.63 -7.59
CA TYR A 143 -0.66 -9.28 -8.36
C TYR A 143 0.49 -8.68 -7.54
N ARG A 144 0.32 -8.49 -6.22
CA ARG A 144 1.22 -7.69 -5.37
C ARG A 144 2.13 -8.61 -4.55
N HIS A 145 3.42 -8.59 -4.83
CA HIS A 145 4.42 -9.46 -4.19
C HIS A 145 5.65 -8.66 -3.76
N ILE A 146 6.58 -9.32 -3.09
CA ILE A 146 7.86 -8.72 -2.69
C ILE A 146 9.01 -9.49 -3.35
N CYS A 147 9.98 -8.77 -3.88
CA CYS A 147 11.27 -9.31 -4.30
C CYS A 147 12.35 -8.83 -3.31
N ASN A 148 12.94 -9.73 -2.55
CA ASN A 148 14.13 -9.48 -1.74
C ASN A 148 15.37 -9.69 -2.62
N ILE A 149 16.31 -8.76 -2.51
CA ILE A 149 17.57 -8.75 -3.24
C ILE A 149 18.69 -8.50 -2.24
N LYS A 150 19.70 -9.37 -2.22
CA LYS A 150 20.85 -9.30 -1.33
C LYS A 150 22.12 -8.93 -2.09
N GLY A 151 22.92 -8.04 -1.51
CA GLY A 151 24.22 -7.64 -2.09
C GLY A 151 24.15 -6.51 -3.13
N HIS A 152 22.96 -6.07 -3.52
CA HIS A 152 22.74 -5.04 -4.56
C HIS A 152 22.08 -3.77 -3.97
N LYS A 153 22.63 -3.22 -2.88
CA LYS A 153 22.07 -2.00 -2.23
C LYS A 153 22.01 -0.78 -3.15
N ASP A 154 22.87 -0.73 -4.16
CA ASP A 154 22.91 0.32 -5.18
C ASP A 154 21.61 0.41 -6.00
N THR A 155 20.85 -0.68 -6.11
CA THR A 155 19.52 -0.71 -6.76
C THR A 155 18.52 0.27 -6.13
N LEU A 156 18.68 0.67 -4.86
CA LEU A 156 17.85 1.71 -4.23
C LEU A 156 18.03 3.09 -4.85
N SER A 157 19.10 3.31 -5.60
CA SER A 157 19.34 4.56 -6.34
C SER A 157 18.64 4.58 -7.69
N ALA A 158 18.06 3.47 -8.13
CA ALA A 158 17.38 3.38 -9.41
C ALA A 158 16.04 4.14 -9.38
N ALA A 159 15.82 5.00 -10.37
CA ALA A 159 14.52 5.61 -10.59
C ALA A 159 13.58 4.57 -11.19
N CYS A 160 12.54 4.20 -10.43
CA CYS A 160 11.55 3.18 -10.81
C CYS A 160 10.17 3.83 -10.92
N THR A 161 9.41 3.47 -11.96
CA THR A 161 8.04 3.95 -12.15
C THR A 161 7.03 2.89 -11.70
N PRO A 162 6.03 3.21 -10.87
CA PRO A 162 4.97 2.27 -10.56
C PRO A 162 4.15 1.89 -11.81
N PRO A 163 3.77 0.61 -11.99
CA PRO A 163 3.12 0.17 -13.22
C PRO A 163 1.69 0.71 -13.37
N HIS A 164 1.03 1.11 -12.27
CA HIS A 164 -0.31 1.70 -12.28
C HIS A 164 -0.34 3.15 -12.79
N ASP A 165 0.82 3.83 -12.89
CA ASP A 165 0.91 5.20 -13.43
C ASP A 165 1.04 5.22 -14.97
N ILE A 166 1.24 4.05 -15.58
CA ILE A 166 1.57 3.90 -16.99
C ILE A 166 0.63 3.00 -17.81
N PRO A 167 -0.69 2.87 -17.52
CA PRO A 167 -1.58 2.06 -18.33
C PRO A 167 -1.59 2.54 -19.78
N ASP A 168 -1.57 1.58 -20.72
CA ASP A 168 -1.53 1.78 -22.18
C ASP A 168 -0.33 2.59 -22.73
N LYS A 169 0.65 2.93 -21.88
CA LYS A 169 1.88 3.62 -22.29
C LYS A 169 2.96 2.63 -22.72
N PRO A 170 3.86 3.02 -23.65
CA PRO A 170 5.04 2.23 -24.00
C PRO A 170 5.98 2.07 -22.80
N ILE A 171 6.31 0.83 -22.41
CA ILE A 171 7.08 0.57 -21.17
C ILE A 171 8.55 0.98 -21.25
N ALA A 172 9.11 1.08 -22.46
CA ALA A 172 10.55 1.28 -22.68
C ALA A 172 11.08 2.56 -21.99
N GLY A 173 10.26 3.61 -21.92
CA GLY A 173 10.61 4.87 -21.25
C GLY A 173 10.41 4.87 -19.73
N PHE A 174 9.89 3.79 -19.15
CA PHE A 174 9.53 3.71 -17.73
C PHE A 174 10.21 2.54 -17.00
N LEU A 175 11.01 1.74 -17.70
CA LEU A 175 11.88 0.75 -17.07
C LEU A 175 12.84 1.43 -16.09
N PRO A 176 13.29 0.73 -15.03
CA PRO A 176 14.26 1.27 -14.09
C PRO A 176 15.45 1.94 -14.80
N SER A 177 15.86 3.10 -14.31
CA SER A 177 16.96 3.87 -14.89
C SER A 177 17.88 4.45 -13.81
N GLY A 178 19.09 4.86 -14.20
CA GLY A 178 20.11 5.36 -13.26
C GLY A 178 20.95 4.25 -12.63
N ALA A 179 21.66 4.59 -11.54
CA ALA A 179 22.55 3.66 -10.85
C ALA A 179 21.78 2.46 -10.27
N GLY A 180 22.34 1.26 -10.39
CA GLY A 180 21.72 0.00 -9.92
C GLY A 180 20.53 -0.49 -10.74
N SER A 181 20.13 0.21 -11.81
CA SER A 181 18.96 -0.18 -12.63
C SER A 181 19.19 -1.42 -13.50
N ASP A 182 20.43 -1.75 -13.84
CA ASP A 182 20.77 -2.88 -14.72
C ASP A 182 20.32 -4.21 -14.12
N PHE A 183 20.56 -4.42 -12.83
CA PHE A 183 20.14 -5.64 -12.13
C PHE A 183 18.62 -5.80 -12.13
N LEU A 184 17.90 -4.71 -11.83
CA LEU A 184 16.43 -4.72 -11.84
C LEU A 184 15.88 -5.03 -13.24
N ARG A 185 16.42 -4.38 -14.28
CA ARG A 185 16.00 -4.61 -15.68
C ARG A 185 16.29 -6.02 -16.13
N ASP A 186 17.44 -6.57 -15.78
CA ASP A 186 17.81 -7.95 -16.10
C ASP A 186 16.85 -8.95 -15.45
N LEU A 187 16.51 -8.77 -14.16
CA LEU A 187 15.56 -9.63 -13.46
C LEU A 187 14.15 -9.54 -14.07
N MET A 188 13.71 -8.32 -14.40
CA MET A 188 12.44 -8.11 -15.08
C MET A 188 12.41 -8.74 -16.48
N GLU A 189 13.49 -8.64 -17.26
CA GLU A 189 13.59 -9.25 -18.59
C GLU A 189 13.56 -10.78 -18.51
N LYS A 190 14.38 -11.36 -17.63
CA LYS A 190 14.45 -12.81 -17.40
C LYS A 190 13.12 -13.40 -16.95
N SER A 191 12.28 -12.63 -16.24
CA SER A 191 10.96 -13.11 -15.85
C SER A 191 10.05 -13.46 -17.03
N LYS A 192 10.24 -12.82 -18.19
CA LYS A 192 9.38 -13.06 -19.36
C LYS A 192 9.44 -14.50 -19.83
N SER A 193 10.64 -15.11 -19.86
CA SER A 193 10.81 -16.49 -20.32
C SER A 193 10.18 -17.49 -19.35
N VAL A 194 10.24 -17.23 -18.04
CA VAL A 194 9.56 -18.05 -17.02
C VAL A 194 8.05 -17.99 -17.20
N LEU A 195 7.51 -16.82 -17.57
CA LEU A 195 6.07 -16.58 -17.65
C LEU A 195 5.45 -16.99 -18.99
N GLU A 196 6.18 -16.91 -20.11
CA GLU A 196 5.63 -17.08 -21.47
C GLU A 196 4.87 -18.40 -21.67
N GLY A 197 5.45 -19.49 -21.17
CA GLY A 197 4.91 -20.86 -21.24
C GLY A 197 4.35 -21.41 -19.92
N HIS A 198 4.17 -20.56 -18.90
CA HIS A 198 3.74 -21.02 -17.58
C HIS A 198 2.31 -21.61 -17.65
N PRO A 199 2.02 -22.76 -17.01
CA PRO A 199 0.69 -23.42 -17.06
C PRO A 199 -0.47 -22.49 -16.68
N VAL A 200 -0.28 -21.64 -15.66
CA VAL A 200 -1.28 -20.62 -15.27
C VAL A 200 -1.57 -19.67 -16.43
N ASN A 201 -0.55 -19.18 -17.14
CA ASN A 201 -0.76 -18.26 -18.26
C ASN A 201 -1.42 -18.94 -19.46
N ILE A 202 -1.10 -20.22 -19.71
CA ILE A 202 -1.78 -21.02 -20.74
C ILE A 202 -3.28 -21.13 -20.40
N ALA A 203 -3.62 -21.46 -19.15
CA ALA A 203 -5.00 -21.57 -18.69
C ALA A 203 -5.73 -20.21 -18.69
N ARG A 204 -5.06 -19.11 -18.33
CA ARG A 204 -5.60 -17.75 -18.40
C ARG A 204 -5.93 -17.37 -19.85
N ARG A 205 -5.00 -17.60 -20.79
CA ARG A 205 -5.23 -17.37 -22.21
C ARG A 205 -6.39 -18.20 -22.76
N SER A 206 -6.51 -19.48 -22.39
CA SER A 206 -7.56 -20.37 -22.91
C SER A 206 -8.98 -19.96 -22.52
N ARG A 207 -9.12 -19.22 -21.41
CA ARG A 207 -10.41 -18.71 -20.93
C ARG A 207 -10.62 -17.21 -21.19
N GLY A 208 -9.70 -16.56 -21.91
CA GLY A 208 -9.80 -15.14 -22.27
C GLY A 208 -9.32 -14.16 -21.21
N ASP A 209 -8.70 -14.64 -20.13
CA ASP A 209 -8.15 -13.79 -19.07
C ASP A 209 -6.78 -13.22 -19.47
N ILE A 210 -6.44 -12.07 -18.88
CA ILE A 210 -5.16 -11.39 -19.12
C ILE A 210 -4.02 -12.19 -18.43
N PRO A 211 -3.02 -12.72 -19.16
CA PRO A 211 -1.88 -13.42 -18.56
C PRO A 211 -0.89 -12.43 -17.92
N ALA A 212 -0.12 -12.89 -16.93
CA ALA A 212 1.05 -12.16 -16.46
C ALA A 212 2.23 -12.41 -17.40
N THR A 213 2.85 -11.38 -17.94
CA THR A 213 3.92 -11.53 -18.95
C THR A 213 5.29 -11.09 -18.44
N MET A 214 5.35 -10.36 -17.33
CA MET A 214 6.58 -9.80 -16.78
C MET A 214 6.40 -9.49 -15.30
N ILE A 215 7.46 -9.60 -14.49
CA ILE A 215 7.51 -8.96 -13.17
C ILE A 215 7.86 -7.49 -13.33
N TRP A 216 7.32 -6.64 -12.47
CA TRP A 216 7.63 -5.22 -12.45
C TRP A 216 8.11 -4.81 -11.06
N LEU A 217 9.38 -4.38 -10.96
CA LEU A 217 10.04 -4.01 -9.71
C LEU A 217 10.01 -2.50 -9.51
N PHE A 218 9.47 -2.06 -8.37
CA PHE A 218 9.36 -0.65 -8.02
C PHE A 218 9.29 -0.46 -6.50
N TRP A 219 9.36 0.79 -6.04
CA TRP A 219 9.35 1.17 -4.61
C TRP A 219 10.38 0.43 -3.75
N GLY A 220 11.66 0.47 -4.13
CA GLY A 220 12.72 -0.15 -3.34
C GLY A 220 12.80 0.39 -1.90
N SER A 221 13.05 -0.52 -0.96
CA SER A 221 13.32 -0.23 0.45
C SER A 221 14.52 -1.00 0.95
N GLY A 222 15.39 -0.33 1.71
CA GLY A 222 16.37 -1.02 2.54
C GLY A 222 15.75 -1.52 3.84
N ARG A 223 16.61 -2.04 4.74
CA ARG A 223 16.23 -2.35 6.12
C ARG A 223 15.59 -1.14 6.80
N ILE A 224 14.39 -1.33 7.32
CA ILE A 224 13.70 -0.34 8.14
C ILE A 224 14.22 -0.46 9.59
N PRO A 225 14.63 0.66 10.23
CA PRO A 225 14.95 0.67 11.65
C PRO A 225 13.79 0.14 12.50
N ASP A 226 14.09 -0.62 13.55
CA ASP A 226 13.05 -1.08 14.46
C ASP A 226 12.34 0.12 15.10
N MET A 227 11.01 0.14 14.97
CA MET A 227 10.17 1.14 15.62
C MET A 227 9.88 0.67 17.04
N PRO A 228 10.05 1.53 18.06
CA PRO A 228 9.74 1.13 19.42
C PRO A 228 8.24 0.81 19.54
N PRO A 229 7.85 -0.26 20.24
CA PRO A 229 6.44 -0.62 20.45
C PRO A 229 5.62 0.56 20.99
N PHE A 230 4.38 0.71 20.52
CA PHE A 230 3.49 1.83 20.88
C PHE A 230 3.30 1.92 22.40
N LYS A 231 3.12 0.78 23.06
CA LYS A 231 3.02 0.68 24.52
C LYS A 231 4.29 1.16 25.23
N GLN A 232 5.47 0.91 24.67
CA GLN A 232 6.72 1.38 25.25
C GLN A 232 6.84 2.91 25.14
N VAL A 233 6.41 3.50 24.03
CA VAL A 233 6.50 4.95 23.79
C VAL A 233 5.46 5.73 24.60
N TYR A 234 4.22 5.25 24.61
CA TYR A 234 3.08 6.00 25.15
C TYR A 234 2.46 5.41 26.42
N GLY A 235 2.82 4.19 26.81
CA GLY A 235 2.24 3.51 27.96
C GLY A 235 0.79 3.04 27.77
N LEU A 236 0.31 2.97 26.52
CA LEU A 236 -1.07 2.63 26.16
C LEU A 236 -1.12 1.32 25.38
N ASP A 237 -2.08 0.46 25.72
CA ASP A 237 -2.46 -0.67 24.88
C ASP A 237 -3.32 -0.16 23.72
N ALA A 238 -2.95 -0.48 22.48
CA ALA A 238 -3.57 0.12 21.30
C ALA A 238 -3.88 -0.89 20.20
N ALA A 239 -5.00 -0.67 19.51
CA ALA A 239 -5.42 -1.46 18.35
C ALA A 239 -5.74 -0.57 17.14
N LEU A 240 -5.70 -1.13 15.94
CA LEU A 240 -5.98 -0.45 14.69
C LEU A 240 -6.87 -1.30 13.77
N THR A 241 -7.87 -0.67 13.15
CA THR A 241 -8.66 -1.26 12.06
C THR A 241 -8.47 -0.46 10.77
N SER A 242 -8.19 -1.15 9.67
CA SER A 242 -8.04 -0.58 8.34
C SER A 242 -8.29 -1.65 7.27
N GLY A 243 -8.86 -1.23 6.14
CA GLY A 243 -8.92 -2.03 4.90
C GLY A 243 -7.60 -2.07 4.13
N VAL A 244 -6.60 -1.29 4.53
CA VAL A 244 -5.35 -1.08 3.78
C VAL A 244 -4.18 -1.82 4.42
N ASP A 245 -3.51 -2.69 3.64
CA ASP A 245 -2.34 -3.47 4.09
C ASP A 245 -1.21 -2.60 4.66
N LEU A 246 -1.01 -1.40 4.10
CA LEU A 246 0.00 -0.45 4.56
C LEU A 246 -0.19 -0.06 6.04
N LEU A 247 -1.42 0.30 6.42
CA LEU A 247 -1.76 0.72 7.78
C LEU A 247 -1.68 -0.44 8.77
N ARG A 248 -2.12 -1.62 8.32
CA ARG A 248 -1.99 -2.88 9.07
C ARG A 248 -0.52 -3.23 9.30
N GLY A 249 0.33 -2.97 8.31
CA GLY A 249 1.78 -3.10 8.41
C GLY A 249 2.39 -2.14 9.42
N LEU A 250 2.02 -0.86 9.37
CA LEU A 250 2.48 0.14 10.34
C LEU A 250 2.07 -0.24 11.77
N ALA A 251 0.83 -0.67 11.98
CA ALA A 251 0.36 -1.15 13.28
C ALA A 251 1.20 -2.34 13.79
N GLY A 252 1.48 -3.32 12.92
CA GLY A 252 2.34 -4.46 13.26
C GLY A 252 3.77 -4.04 13.60
N MET A 253 4.34 -3.05 12.92
CA MET A 253 5.69 -2.54 13.20
C MET A 253 5.83 -1.89 14.58
N VAL A 254 4.73 -1.41 15.15
CA VAL A 254 4.70 -0.79 16.49
C VAL A 254 3.95 -1.63 17.51
N GLU A 255 3.72 -2.92 17.20
CA GLU A 255 3.05 -3.90 18.07
C GLU A 255 1.65 -3.47 18.54
N MET A 256 0.92 -2.74 17.71
CA MET A 256 -0.53 -2.51 17.91
C MET A 256 -1.31 -3.73 17.43
N GLU A 257 -2.40 -4.08 18.12
CA GLU A 257 -3.29 -5.14 17.66
C GLU A 257 -3.96 -4.72 16.34
N VAL A 258 -3.86 -5.56 15.31
CA VAL A 258 -4.58 -5.33 14.04
C VAL A 258 -5.93 -6.03 14.09
N LEU A 259 -7.00 -5.25 14.14
CA LEU A 259 -8.38 -5.75 14.22
C LEU A 259 -8.86 -6.27 12.86
N ASN A 260 -9.23 -7.55 12.82
CA ASN A 260 -9.78 -8.20 11.63
C ASN A 260 -11.31 -8.22 11.71
N ILE A 261 -11.94 -7.15 11.26
CA ILE A 261 -13.39 -6.97 11.30
C ILE A 261 -13.98 -7.32 9.92
N PRO A 262 -14.90 -8.31 9.82
CA PRO A 262 -15.57 -8.63 8.56
C PRO A 262 -16.31 -7.41 7.98
N GLY A 263 -16.21 -7.22 6.66
CA GLY A 263 -16.83 -6.10 5.96
C GLY A 263 -15.95 -4.84 5.88
N VAL A 264 -14.80 -4.81 6.56
CA VAL A 264 -13.84 -3.71 6.40
C VAL A 264 -13.07 -3.85 5.09
N THR A 265 -13.19 -2.86 4.22
CA THR A 265 -12.53 -2.78 2.89
C THR A 265 -11.93 -1.39 2.67
N ASP A 266 -11.22 -1.22 1.56
CA ASP A 266 -10.62 0.04 1.13
C ASP A 266 -11.55 0.93 0.28
N GLY A 267 -12.66 0.39 -0.24
CA GLY A 267 -13.59 1.09 -1.13
C GLY A 267 -14.95 1.45 -0.50
N LEU A 268 -15.86 1.97 -1.33
CA LEU A 268 -17.23 2.36 -0.94
C LEU A 268 -18.08 1.22 -0.34
N ASN A 269 -17.70 -0.03 -0.60
CA ASN A 269 -18.38 -1.20 -0.04
C ASN A 269 -17.97 -1.50 1.42
N ASN A 270 -17.18 -0.63 2.05
CA ASN A 270 -16.77 -0.76 3.45
C ASN A 270 -17.98 -0.70 4.39
N ASP A 271 -18.08 -1.68 5.29
CA ASP A 271 -19.08 -1.68 6.36
C ASP A 271 -18.61 -0.79 7.53
N TYR A 272 -18.83 0.52 7.41
CA TYR A 272 -18.46 1.50 8.42
C TYR A 272 -19.06 1.19 9.79
N ALA A 273 -20.28 0.65 9.83
CA ALA A 273 -20.98 0.34 11.08
C ALA A 273 -20.32 -0.86 11.78
N ALA A 274 -19.98 -1.92 11.04
CA ALA A 274 -19.22 -3.04 11.57
C ALA A 274 -17.83 -2.60 12.05
N GLN A 275 -17.13 -1.76 11.27
CA GLN A 275 -15.82 -1.23 11.62
C GLN A 275 -15.84 -0.47 12.94
N VAL A 276 -16.75 0.50 13.08
CA VAL A 276 -16.89 1.30 14.32
C VAL A 276 -17.31 0.40 15.49
N LYS A 277 -18.26 -0.51 15.29
CA LYS A 277 -18.70 -1.43 16.35
C LYS A 277 -17.55 -2.31 16.87
N GLY A 278 -16.75 -2.88 15.97
CA GLY A 278 -15.59 -3.69 16.35
C GLY A 278 -14.51 -2.87 17.03
N ALA A 279 -14.26 -1.63 16.57
CA ALA A 279 -13.34 -0.70 17.22
C ALA A 279 -13.80 -0.32 18.65
N LEU A 280 -15.08 -0.03 18.84
CA LEU A 280 -15.64 0.27 20.17
C LEU A 280 -15.61 -0.94 21.10
N GLU A 281 -15.79 -2.16 20.58
CA GLU A 281 -15.61 -3.39 21.36
C GLU A 281 -14.16 -3.54 21.83
N ALA A 282 -13.19 -3.29 20.95
CA ALA A 282 -11.76 -3.35 21.27
C ALA A 282 -11.36 -2.36 22.37
N LEU A 283 -12.01 -1.19 22.49
CA LEU A 283 -11.78 -0.22 23.57
C LEU A 283 -12.12 -0.72 24.98
N LYS A 284 -12.80 -1.87 25.12
CA LYS A 284 -13.00 -2.51 26.43
C LYS A 284 -11.68 -3.06 26.97
N GLU A 285 -10.84 -3.60 26.09
CA GLU A 285 -9.55 -4.23 26.43
C GLU A 285 -8.34 -3.32 26.12
N HIS A 286 -8.49 -2.35 25.22
CA HIS A 286 -7.43 -1.43 24.79
C HIS A 286 -7.68 0.00 25.26
N ASP A 287 -6.64 0.78 25.45
CA ASP A 287 -6.74 2.19 25.84
C ASP A 287 -6.94 3.13 24.65
N LEU A 288 -6.44 2.75 23.47
CA LEU A 288 -6.57 3.52 22.24
C LEU A 288 -6.98 2.62 21.07
N VAL A 289 -7.91 3.10 20.23
CA VAL A 289 -8.21 2.47 18.95
C VAL A 289 -8.08 3.49 17.82
N VAL A 290 -7.36 3.10 16.77
CA VAL A 290 -7.27 3.85 15.51
C VAL A 290 -8.25 3.23 14.51
N ILE A 291 -9.19 4.04 14.02
CA ILE A 291 -10.11 3.69 12.94
C ILE A 291 -9.65 4.40 11.69
N HIS A 292 -9.23 3.63 10.69
CA HIS A 292 -8.79 4.16 9.40
C HIS A 292 -9.82 3.85 8.32
N VAL A 293 -10.29 4.90 7.64
CA VAL A 293 -11.26 4.83 6.56
C VAL A 293 -10.58 5.29 5.27
N GLU A 294 -10.48 4.39 4.29
CA GLU A 294 -9.74 4.63 3.03
C GLU A 294 -10.61 5.14 1.89
N ALA A 295 -11.91 4.80 1.88
CA ALA A 295 -12.79 5.01 0.74
C ALA A 295 -12.77 6.43 0.11
N PRO A 296 -12.64 7.54 0.89
CA PRO A 296 -12.55 8.87 0.30
C PRO A 296 -11.27 9.12 -0.50
N ASP A 297 -10.15 8.47 -0.17
CA ASP A 297 -8.90 8.56 -0.93
C ASP A 297 -8.97 7.79 -2.24
N GLU A 298 -9.48 6.55 -2.21
CA GLU A 298 -9.71 5.74 -3.42
C GLU A 298 -10.64 6.47 -4.43
N ALA A 299 -11.72 7.08 -3.94
CA ALA A 299 -12.59 7.91 -4.77
C ALA A 299 -11.88 9.16 -5.32
N ALA A 300 -10.97 9.76 -4.54
CA ALA A 300 -10.17 10.91 -4.99
C ALA A 300 -9.21 10.52 -6.12
N HIS A 301 -8.52 9.38 -6.00
CA HIS A 301 -7.65 8.83 -7.04
C HIS A 301 -8.41 8.52 -8.33
N GLY A 302 -9.66 8.05 -8.22
CA GLY A 302 -10.57 7.85 -9.35
C GLY A 302 -11.16 9.14 -9.95
N GLY A 303 -10.96 10.30 -9.30
CA GLY A 303 -11.60 11.56 -9.69
C GLY A 303 -13.13 11.57 -9.48
N ALA A 304 -13.65 10.63 -8.68
CA ALA A 304 -15.06 10.43 -8.45
C ALA A 304 -15.54 11.33 -7.29
N ILE A 305 -15.94 12.56 -7.63
CA ILE A 305 -16.33 13.58 -6.65
C ILE A 305 -17.53 13.13 -5.80
N ASP A 306 -18.55 12.58 -6.44
CA ASP A 306 -19.79 12.18 -5.75
C ASP A 306 -19.54 10.97 -4.83
N ASP A 307 -18.77 9.98 -5.28
CA ASP A 307 -18.33 8.84 -4.48
C ASP A 307 -17.51 9.29 -3.26
N LYS A 308 -16.59 10.25 -3.43
CA LYS A 308 -15.82 10.81 -2.32
C LYS A 308 -16.73 11.51 -1.31
N MET A 309 -17.75 12.23 -1.77
CA MET A 309 -18.73 12.87 -0.89
C MET A 309 -19.66 11.87 -0.19
N GLU A 310 -19.95 10.73 -0.82
CA GLU A 310 -20.74 9.66 -0.21
C GLU A 310 -19.94 8.89 0.85
N ALA A 311 -18.64 8.72 0.64
CA ALA A 311 -17.73 8.08 1.59
C ALA A 311 -17.48 8.90 2.87
N ILE A 312 -17.64 10.23 2.79
CA ILE A 312 -17.45 11.20 3.89
C ILE A 312 -18.75 11.37 4.68
#